data_AF-A0AAU3L943-F1
#
_entry.id   AF-A0AAU3L943-F1
#
_cell.length_a   1.000
_cell.length_b   1.000
_cell.length_c   1.000
_cell.angle_alpha   90.00
_cell.angle_beta   90.00
_cell.angle_gamma   90.00
#
_symmetry.space_group_name_H-M   'P 1'
#
loop_
_entity.id
_entity.type
_entity.pdbx_description
1 polymer ?
#
loop_
_entity_poly.entity_id
_entity_poly.type
_entity_poly.pdbx_seq_one_letter_code
_entity_poly.pdbx_strand_id
1 'polypeptide(L)'
;MDLTQQSVAPRGGSSSPAAAGPVAPAVSGPGPADRVRIVLREPFRAETWRRMAYIVLALPVTLLCIPLALAGGPVGRIQRGLARRLLRVDAGEPARTGPLALVHAVVSSPLNLVALTVCGYFWTIVVINFGFPLRTDGDPSHSWGGPTMAGAWAVHAVGGGVTFLFLTPWVAKGFTDLQTRLVSGFLGADRTGLARHTWIALGIAAVCALLSVPVIHQL
;
A
#
# COMPACT_ATOMS: atom_id res chain seq x y z
N MET A 1 78.82 13.83 19.26
CA MET A 1 79.15 12.41 19.41
C MET A 1 78.84 12.04 20.85
N ASP A 2 77.66 11.47 21.10
CA ASP A 2 77.53 10.21 21.85
C ASP A 2 76.06 9.76 21.80
N LEU A 3 75.86 8.57 21.25
CA LEU A 3 74.57 7.92 21.02
C LEU A 3 74.32 6.96 22.18
N THR A 4 73.38 7.27 23.07
CA THR A 4 72.90 6.31 24.07
C THR A 4 71.61 5.65 23.60
N GLN A 5 71.76 4.48 22.97
CA GLN A 5 70.69 3.52 22.71
C GLN A 5 70.14 2.98 24.03
N GLN A 6 68.88 3.26 24.35
CA GLN A 6 68.11 2.52 25.35
C GLN A 6 67.34 1.38 24.65
N SER A 7 67.77 0.15 24.95
CA SER A 7 67.09 -1.10 24.61
C SER A 7 65.86 -1.28 25.51
N VAL A 8 64.68 -1.36 24.91
CA VAL A 8 63.40 -1.66 25.59
C VAL A 8 62.93 -3.04 25.15
N ALA A 9 62.83 -3.95 26.13
CA ALA A 9 62.36 -5.33 25.95
C ALA A 9 60.85 -5.42 25.67
N PRO A 10 60.37 -6.47 24.97
CA PRO A 10 58.96 -6.64 24.65
C PRO A 10 58.18 -7.18 25.86
N ARG A 11 57.14 -6.47 26.30
CA ARG A 11 56.16 -6.98 27.27
C ARG A 11 55.18 -7.91 26.55
N GLY A 12 55.17 -9.18 26.93
CA GLY A 12 54.16 -10.15 26.52
C GLY A 12 52.78 -9.73 27.01
N GLY A 13 51.90 -9.40 26.06
CA GLY A 13 50.48 -9.18 26.31
C GLY A 13 49.73 -10.51 26.29
N SER A 14 49.30 -10.96 27.45
CA SER A 14 48.38 -12.09 27.62
C SER A 14 47.02 -11.75 27.00
N SER A 15 46.64 -12.48 25.95
CA SER A 15 45.29 -12.44 25.37
C SER A 15 44.27 -13.01 26.36
N SER A 16 43.44 -12.13 26.92
CA SER A 16 42.28 -12.52 27.71
C SER A 16 41.15 -12.95 26.76
N PRO A 17 40.54 -14.14 26.92
CA PRO A 17 39.45 -14.58 26.06
C PRO A 17 38.20 -13.73 26.32
N ALA A 18 37.72 -13.06 25.28
CA ALA A 18 36.49 -12.30 25.29
C ALA A 18 35.33 -13.21 25.75
N ALA A 19 34.72 -12.86 26.88
CA ALA A 19 33.51 -13.51 27.37
C ALA A 19 32.42 -13.39 26.29
N ALA A 20 31.97 -14.53 25.77
CA ALA A 20 30.85 -14.61 24.85
C ALA A 20 29.61 -14.01 25.52
N GLY A 21 29.16 -12.87 25.01
CA GLY A 21 27.92 -12.24 25.47
C GLY A 21 26.72 -13.17 25.31
N PRO A 22 25.65 -12.99 26.11
CA PRO A 22 24.47 -13.83 26.03
C PRO A 22 23.88 -13.79 24.63
N VAL A 23 23.82 -14.97 23.99
CA VAL A 23 23.18 -15.18 22.69
C VAL A 23 21.71 -14.76 22.83
N ALA A 24 21.34 -13.67 22.16
CA ALA A 24 19.96 -13.19 22.16
C ALA A 24 19.05 -14.32 21.64
N PRO A 25 17.95 -14.65 22.32
CA PRO A 25 17.07 -15.73 21.88
C PRO A 25 16.54 -15.42 20.48
N ALA A 26 16.65 -16.40 19.58
CA ALA A 26 16.14 -16.30 18.23
C ALA A 26 14.64 -16.01 18.29
N VAL A 27 14.24 -14.81 17.87
CA VAL A 27 12.82 -14.41 17.80
C VAL A 27 12.17 -15.31 16.75
N SER A 28 11.43 -16.32 17.23
CA SER A 28 10.65 -17.19 16.38
C SER A 28 9.53 -16.36 15.74
N GLY A 29 9.44 -16.39 14.40
CA GLY A 29 8.41 -15.69 13.67
C GLY A 29 6.99 -16.17 14.05
N PRO A 30 5.95 -15.42 13.67
CA PRO A 30 4.57 -15.76 14.01
C PRO A 30 4.17 -17.12 13.46
N GLY A 31 3.55 -17.93 14.31
CA GLY A 31 3.06 -19.26 13.96
C GLY A 31 1.87 -19.21 12.98
N PRO A 32 1.46 -20.34 12.39
CA PRO A 32 0.34 -20.39 11.44
C PRO A 32 -0.97 -19.79 11.98
N ALA A 33 -1.30 -20.06 13.25
CA ALA A 33 -2.48 -19.51 13.91
C ALA A 33 -2.45 -17.98 14.01
N ASP A 34 -1.28 -17.40 14.26
CA ASP A 34 -1.11 -15.95 14.32
C ASP A 34 -1.32 -15.30 12.95
N ARG A 35 -0.83 -15.95 11.87
CA ARG A 35 -1.04 -15.47 10.49
C ARG A 35 -2.51 -15.46 10.11
N VAL A 36 -3.25 -16.52 10.42
CA VAL A 36 -4.71 -16.59 10.18
C VAL A 36 -5.42 -15.47 10.95
N ARG A 37 -5.07 -15.29 12.23
CA ARG A 37 -5.65 -14.23 13.07
C ARG A 37 -5.35 -12.82 12.55
N ILE A 38 -4.17 -12.61 11.96
CA ILE A 38 -3.80 -11.34 11.31
C ILE A 38 -4.70 -11.09 10.11
N VAL A 39 -4.87 -12.08 9.22
CA VAL A 39 -5.71 -11.97 8.02
C VAL A 39 -7.16 -11.69 8.38
N LEU A 40 -7.73 -12.44 9.33
CA LEU A 40 -9.14 -12.30 9.73
C LEU A 40 -9.46 -10.95 10.40
N ARG A 41 -8.45 -10.29 10.98
CA ARG A 41 -8.63 -8.99 11.65
C ARG A 41 -8.41 -7.80 10.72
N GLU A 42 -7.75 -8.00 9.59
CA GLU A 42 -7.34 -6.91 8.70
C GLU A 42 -8.49 -5.99 8.24
N PRO A 43 -9.66 -6.49 7.76
CA PRO A 43 -10.74 -5.60 7.34
C PRO A 43 -11.33 -4.76 8.49
N PHE A 44 -11.14 -5.16 9.75
CA PHE A 44 -11.68 -4.49 10.92
C PHE A 44 -10.66 -3.57 11.61
N ARG A 45 -9.49 -3.35 11.01
CA ARG A 45 -8.47 -2.45 11.55
C ARG A 45 -8.67 -1.01 11.10
N ALA A 46 -8.49 -0.08 12.03
CA ALA A 46 -8.50 1.36 11.73
C ALA A 46 -7.44 1.78 10.69
N GLU A 47 -6.33 1.05 10.59
CA GLU A 47 -5.32 1.26 9.54
C GLU A 47 -5.87 0.99 8.14
N THR A 48 -6.62 -0.11 7.95
CA THR A 48 -7.27 -0.46 6.68
C THR A 48 -8.22 0.63 6.22
N TRP A 49 -9.07 1.13 7.13
CA TRP A 49 -10.02 2.19 6.80
C TRP A 49 -9.34 3.54 6.50
N ARG A 50 -8.20 3.83 7.14
CA ARG A 50 -7.39 5.01 6.77
C ARG A 50 -6.77 4.88 5.38
N ARG A 51 -6.33 3.68 4.98
CA ARG A 51 -5.86 3.42 3.61
C ARG A 51 -6.99 3.56 2.59
N MET A 52 -8.18 3.08 2.91
CA MET A 52 -9.37 3.28 2.07
C MET A 52 -9.72 4.77 1.93
N ALA A 53 -9.73 5.51 3.03
CA ALA A 53 -9.94 6.96 3.00
C ALA A 53 -8.88 7.66 2.16
N TYR A 54 -7.61 7.23 2.23
CA TYR A 54 -6.55 7.74 1.37
C TYR A 54 -6.84 7.46 -0.09
N ILE A 55 -7.19 6.23 -0.47
CA ILE A 55 -7.50 5.86 -1.88
C ILE A 55 -8.63 6.73 -2.44
N VAL A 56 -9.70 6.95 -1.66
CA VAL A 56 -10.84 7.79 -2.05
C VAL A 56 -10.42 9.25 -2.25
N LEU A 57 -9.61 9.80 -1.34
CA LEU A 57 -9.22 11.21 -1.38
C LEU A 57 -8.02 11.49 -2.30
N ALA A 58 -7.19 10.49 -2.60
CA ALA A 58 -5.97 10.67 -3.36
C ALA A 58 -6.24 11.18 -4.78
N LEU A 59 -7.22 10.60 -5.47
CA LEU A 59 -7.58 11.03 -6.84
C LEU A 59 -8.04 12.50 -6.90
N PRO A 60 -9.10 12.93 -6.20
CA PRO A 60 -9.54 14.32 -6.26
C PRO A 60 -8.46 15.30 -5.79
N VAL A 61 -7.67 14.95 -4.79
CA VAL A 61 -6.54 15.78 -4.34
C VAL A 61 -5.48 15.90 -5.43
N THR A 62 -5.07 14.80 -6.10
CA THR A 62 -4.09 14.89 -7.19
C THR A 62 -4.59 15.71 -8.37
N LEU A 63 -5.86 15.56 -8.74
CA LEU A 63 -6.47 16.34 -9.81
C LEU A 63 -6.51 17.84 -9.48
N LEU A 64 -6.82 18.19 -8.24
CA LEU A 64 -6.76 19.59 -7.76
C LEU A 64 -5.33 20.14 -7.69
N CYS A 65 -4.35 19.30 -7.34
CA CYS A 65 -2.95 19.71 -7.27
C CYS A 65 -2.35 20.04 -8.63
N ILE A 66 -2.83 19.49 -9.75
CA ILE A 66 -2.29 19.81 -11.09
C ILE A 66 -2.45 21.31 -11.42
N PRO A 67 -3.66 21.89 -11.49
CA PRO A 67 -3.82 23.31 -11.79
C PRO A 67 -3.23 24.20 -10.69
N LEU A 68 -3.30 23.78 -9.42
CA LEU A 68 -2.70 24.53 -8.32
C LEU A 68 -1.18 24.61 -8.43
N ALA A 69 -0.50 23.55 -8.90
CA ALA A 69 0.94 23.55 -9.11
C ALA A 69 1.33 24.51 -10.24
N LEU A 70 0.55 24.53 -11.32
CA LEU A 70 0.73 25.44 -12.45
C LEU A 70 0.56 26.91 -12.02
N ALA A 71 -0.29 27.17 -11.02
CA ALA A 71 -0.46 28.48 -10.40
C ALA A 71 0.58 28.80 -9.29
N GLY A 72 1.59 27.94 -9.06
CA GLY A 72 2.62 28.16 -8.04
C GLY A 72 2.17 27.87 -6.60
N GLY A 73 1.05 27.17 -6.40
CA GLY A 73 0.51 26.86 -5.09
C GLY A 73 1.28 25.77 -4.32
N PRO A 74 0.94 25.55 -3.03
CA PRO A 74 1.73 24.73 -2.10
C PRO A 74 1.45 23.22 -2.23
N VAL A 75 1.45 22.69 -3.46
CA VAL A 75 0.95 21.33 -3.78
C VAL A 75 1.68 20.21 -3.04
N GLY A 76 3.01 20.30 -2.90
CA GLY A 76 3.79 19.30 -2.18
C GLY A 76 3.41 19.23 -0.69
N ARG A 77 3.01 20.35 -0.08
CA ARG A 77 2.52 20.40 1.30
C ARG A 77 1.17 19.69 1.44
N ILE A 78 0.26 19.92 0.49
CA ILE A 78 -1.07 19.29 0.48
C ILE A 78 -0.94 17.77 0.33
N GLN A 79 -0.17 17.32 -0.67
CA GLN A 79 0.04 15.88 -0.92
C GLN A 79 0.74 15.18 0.25
N ARG A 80 1.80 15.77 0.81
CA ARG A 80 2.46 15.26 2.03
C ARG A 80 1.51 15.25 3.23
N GLY A 81 0.68 16.27 3.38
CA GLY A 81 -0.29 16.37 4.47
C GLY A 81 -1.31 15.24 4.44
N LEU A 82 -1.83 14.89 3.27
CA LEU A 82 -2.74 13.76 3.09
C LEU A 82 -2.05 12.43 3.45
N ALA A 83 -0.86 12.19 2.91
CA ALA A 83 -0.09 10.97 3.18
C ALA A 83 0.30 10.84 4.67
N ARG A 84 0.69 11.94 5.32
CA ARG A 84 1.01 11.94 6.76
C ARG A 84 -0.22 11.63 7.60
N ARG A 85 -1.36 12.26 7.31
CA ARG A 85 -2.59 12.08 8.10
C ARG A 85 -3.16 10.66 7.99
N LEU A 86 -3.20 10.11 6.79
CA LEU A 86 -3.90 8.84 6.55
C LEU A 86 -2.96 7.64 6.52
N LEU A 87 -1.77 7.78 5.93
CA LEU A 87 -0.80 6.68 5.79
C LEU A 87 0.33 6.75 6.84
N ARG A 88 0.38 7.79 7.68
CA ARG A 88 1.45 8.02 8.68
C ARG A 88 2.85 8.04 8.06
N VAL A 89 2.96 8.61 6.87
CA VAL A 89 4.23 8.74 6.14
C VAL A 89 4.85 10.09 6.43
N ASP A 90 6.04 10.08 7.01
CA ASP A 90 6.91 11.25 7.12
C ASP A 90 7.99 11.20 6.04
N ALA A 91 7.76 11.97 4.96
CA ALA A 91 8.65 12.01 3.80
C ALA A 91 10.02 12.70 4.05
N GLY A 92 10.31 13.11 5.29
CA GLY A 92 11.54 13.82 5.65
C GLY A 92 11.68 15.21 5.00
N GLU A 93 12.72 15.95 5.39
CA GLU A 93 13.11 17.22 4.75
C GLU A 93 14.13 16.95 3.64
N PRO A 94 14.14 17.72 2.53
CA PRO A 94 13.37 18.94 2.29
C PRO A 94 11.92 18.70 1.80
N ALA A 95 10.98 19.50 2.29
CA ALA A 95 9.61 19.58 1.78
C ALA A 95 9.54 20.21 0.38
N ARG A 96 9.58 19.36 -0.66
CA ARG A 96 9.54 19.83 -2.05
C ARG A 96 8.13 20.25 -2.45
N THR A 97 7.98 21.49 -2.89
CA THR A 97 6.70 22.06 -3.38
C THR A 97 6.75 22.55 -4.84
N GLY A 98 7.90 22.41 -5.52
CA GLY A 98 8.13 22.88 -6.90
C GLY A 98 7.77 21.85 -7.99
N PRO A 99 8.47 21.86 -9.15
CA PRO A 99 8.13 21.03 -10.32
C PRO A 99 7.98 19.53 -10.04
N LEU A 100 8.77 18.99 -9.11
CA LEU A 100 8.66 17.57 -8.70
C LEU A 100 7.31 17.23 -8.07
N ALA A 101 6.63 18.18 -7.42
CA ALA A 101 5.29 17.97 -6.89
C ALA A 101 4.23 17.91 -8.00
N LEU A 102 4.41 18.69 -9.07
CA LEU A 102 3.59 18.55 -10.29
C LEU A 102 3.80 17.20 -10.95
N VAL A 103 5.07 16.78 -11.13
CA VAL A 103 5.40 15.46 -11.70
C VAL A 103 4.76 14.34 -10.87
N HIS A 104 4.87 14.41 -9.54
CA HIS A 104 4.20 13.46 -8.65
C HIS A 104 2.68 13.44 -8.85
N ALA A 105 2.03 14.61 -8.95
CA ALA A 105 0.59 14.68 -9.18
C ALA A 105 0.18 14.02 -10.50
N VAL A 106 0.90 14.30 -11.59
CA VAL A 106 0.64 13.73 -12.92
C VAL A 106 0.87 12.21 -12.93
N VAL A 107 2.03 11.76 -12.45
CA VAL A 107 2.39 10.32 -12.40
C VAL A 107 1.45 9.53 -11.49
N SER A 108 1.02 10.11 -10.37
CA SER A 108 0.14 9.42 -9.41
C SER A 108 -1.32 9.39 -9.83
N SER A 109 -1.77 10.30 -10.71
CA SER A 109 -3.16 10.36 -11.17
C SER A 109 -3.70 9.05 -11.75
N PRO A 110 -3.03 8.40 -12.73
CA PRO A 110 -3.51 7.13 -13.27
C PRO A 110 -3.49 6.00 -12.23
N LEU A 111 -2.49 5.97 -11.34
CA LEU A 111 -2.44 4.98 -10.26
C LEU A 111 -3.58 5.19 -9.25
N ASN A 112 -3.88 6.45 -8.88
CA ASN A 112 -4.97 6.79 -7.97
C ASN A 112 -6.33 6.42 -8.55
N LEU A 113 -6.53 6.65 -9.86
CA LEU A 113 -7.73 6.24 -10.56
C LEU A 113 -7.91 4.72 -10.51
N VAL A 114 -6.86 3.96 -10.85
CA VAL A 114 -6.91 2.49 -10.81
C VAL A 114 -7.14 1.97 -9.40
N ALA A 115 -6.44 2.52 -8.40
CA ALA A 115 -6.63 2.13 -7.01
C ALA A 115 -8.07 2.36 -6.54
N LEU A 116 -8.65 3.52 -6.89
CA LEU A 116 -10.03 3.86 -6.56
C LEU A 116 -11.02 2.93 -7.26
N THR A 117 -10.87 2.72 -8.57
CA THR A 117 -11.76 1.85 -9.35
C THR A 117 -11.70 0.41 -8.86
N VAL A 118 -10.50 -0.16 -8.69
CA VAL A 118 -10.34 -1.56 -8.27
C VAL A 118 -10.86 -1.77 -6.85
N CYS A 119 -10.45 -0.93 -5.89
CA CYS A 119 -10.88 -1.12 -4.51
C CYS A 119 -12.38 -0.79 -4.33
N GLY A 120 -12.88 0.23 -5.03
CA GLY A 120 -14.30 0.57 -5.05
C GLY A 120 -15.14 -0.57 -5.62
N TYR A 121 -14.73 -1.13 -6.77
CA TYR A 121 -15.38 -2.29 -7.38
C TYR A 121 -15.39 -3.49 -6.43
N PHE A 122 -14.26 -3.80 -5.77
CA PHE A 122 -14.19 -4.93 -4.84
C PHE A 122 -15.14 -4.73 -3.65
N TRP A 123 -15.24 -3.53 -3.10
CA TRP A 123 -16.22 -3.25 -2.03
C TRP A 123 -17.67 -3.35 -2.52
N THR A 124 -17.96 -2.92 -3.76
CA THR A 124 -19.30 -3.12 -4.32
C THR A 124 -19.63 -4.61 -4.47
N ILE A 125 -18.67 -5.45 -4.86
CA ILE A 125 -18.82 -6.90 -4.91
C ILE A 125 -19.16 -7.46 -3.51
N VAL A 126 -18.48 -6.99 -2.46
CA VAL A 126 -18.80 -7.40 -1.07
C VAL A 126 -20.26 -7.10 -0.73
N VAL A 127 -20.69 -5.85 -0.94
CA VAL A 127 -22.05 -5.39 -0.61
C VAL A 127 -23.10 -6.15 -1.43
N ILE A 128 -22.91 -6.23 -2.75
CA ILE A 128 -23.86 -6.84 -3.69
C ILE A 128 -23.99 -8.36 -3.48
N ASN A 129 -22.94 -9.05 -3.02
CA ASN A 129 -23.00 -10.48 -2.74
C ASN A 129 -23.60 -10.80 -1.37
N PHE A 130 -23.29 -10.03 -0.32
CA PHE A 130 -23.97 -10.21 0.97
C PHE A 130 -25.45 -9.82 0.89
N GLY A 131 -25.76 -8.75 0.14
CA GLY A 131 -27.11 -8.30 -0.15
C GLY A 131 -27.84 -9.09 -1.24
N PHE A 132 -27.30 -10.21 -1.72
CA PHE A 132 -27.94 -11.02 -2.77
C PHE A 132 -29.44 -11.32 -2.51
N PRO A 133 -29.90 -11.65 -1.30
CA PRO A 133 -31.31 -11.96 -1.04
C PRO A 133 -32.23 -10.74 -1.14
N LEU A 134 -31.67 -9.52 -1.18
CA LEU A 134 -32.42 -8.27 -1.29
C LEU A 134 -32.62 -7.83 -2.75
N ARG A 135 -32.07 -8.57 -3.72
CA ARG A 135 -32.22 -8.27 -5.15
C ARG A 135 -33.65 -8.56 -5.59
N THR A 136 -34.29 -7.56 -6.20
CA THR A 136 -35.68 -7.63 -6.66
C THR A 136 -35.89 -8.57 -7.85
N ASP A 137 -34.81 -8.93 -8.54
CA ASP A 137 -34.75 -9.80 -9.72
C ASP A 137 -34.08 -11.16 -9.42
N GLY A 138 -33.85 -11.47 -8.15
CA GLY A 138 -33.12 -12.67 -7.73
C GLY A 138 -33.93 -13.97 -7.86
N ASP A 139 -34.06 -14.51 -9.07
CA ASP A 139 -34.50 -15.89 -9.26
C ASP A 139 -33.32 -16.87 -8.99
N PRO A 140 -33.36 -17.65 -7.90
CA PRO A 140 -32.30 -18.60 -7.59
C PRO A 140 -32.23 -19.78 -8.57
N SER A 141 -33.24 -20.00 -9.43
CA SER A 141 -33.31 -21.14 -10.35
C SER A 141 -32.18 -21.16 -11.39
N HIS A 142 -31.71 -19.98 -11.80
CA HIS A 142 -30.61 -19.78 -12.74
C HIS A 142 -29.32 -19.28 -12.06
N SER A 143 -29.34 -19.14 -10.73
CA SER A 143 -28.20 -18.67 -9.97
C SER A 143 -27.25 -19.82 -9.61
N TRP A 144 -25.96 -19.52 -9.47
CA TRP A 144 -24.98 -20.49 -9.00
C TRP A 144 -25.30 -20.86 -7.54
N GLY A 145 -25.45 -22.15 -7.25
CA GLY A 145 -25.92 -22.65 -5.95
C GLY A 145 -27.45 -22.86 -5.85
N GLY A 146 -28.20 -22.62 -6.92
CA GLY A 146 -29.64 -22.90 -7.01
C GLY A 146 -30.01 -24.40 -6.85
N PRO A 147 -31.31 -24.74 -6.81
CA PRO A 147 -32.46 -23.86 -7.04
C PRO A 147 -32.98 -23.16 -5.76
N THR A 148 -32.32 -23.33 -4.62
CA THR A 148 -32.77 -22.71 -3.37
C THR A 148 -32.11 -21.35 -3.14
N MET A 149 -32.85 -20.42 -2.53
CA MET A 149 -32.29 -19.13 -2.13
C MET A 149 -31.10 -19.29 -1.17
N ALA A 150 -31.15 -20.27 -0.27
CA ALA A 150 -30.07 -20.54 0.68
C ALA A 150 -28.78 -20.98 -0.02
N GLY A 151 -28.87 -21.88 -1.00
CA GLY A 151 -27.71 -22.34 -1.77
C GLY A 151 -27.14 -21.23 -2.65
N ALA A 152 -27.98 -20.47 -3.35
CA ALA A 152 -27.55 -19.33 -4.16
C ALA A 152 -26.84 -18.28 -3.29
N TRP A 153 -27.46 -17.90 -2.16
CA TRP A 153 -26.87 -16.96 -1.22
C TRP A 153 -25.53 -17.47 -0.67
N ALA A 154 -25.42 -18.75 -0.28
CA ALA A 154 -24.18 -19.29 0.26
C ALA A 154 -23.02 -19.15 -0.74
N VAL A 155 -23.24 -19.48 -2.02
CA VAL A 155 -22.23 -19.33 -3.07
C VAL A 155 -21.82 -17.87 -3.26
N HIS A 156 -22.77 -16.95 -3.33
CA HIS A 156 -22.49 -15.53 -3.52
C HIS A 156 -21.83 -14.90 -2.28
N ALA A 157 -22.39 -15.11 -1.10
CA ALA A 157 -21.90 -14.58 0.16
C ALA A 157 -20.49 -15.09 0.47
N VAL A 158 -20.19 -16.38 0.25
CA VAL A 158 -18.84 -16.92 0.49
C VAL A 158 -17.90 -16.57 -0.66
N GLY A 159 -18.27 -16.93 -1.89
CA GLY A 159 -17.41 -16.80 -3.07
C GLY A 159 -17.14 -15.34 -3.43
N GLY A 160 -18.14 -14.47 -3.38
CA GLY A 160 -18.01 -13.04 -3.62
C GLY A 160 -17.83 -12.22 -2.35
N GLY A 161 -18.75 -12.35 -1.39
CA GLY A 161 -18.76 -11.50 -0.18
C GLY A 161 -17.51 -11.66 0.69
N VAL A 162 -17.32 -12.86 1.24
CA VAL A 162 -16.23 -13.18 2.19
C VAL A 162 -14.88 -13.11 1.49
N THR A 163 -14.73 -13.66 0.29
CA THR A 163 -13.47 -13.62 -0.47
C THR A 163 -13.00 -12.18 -0.67
N PHE A 164 -13.86 -11.29 -1.19
CA PHE A 164 -13.47 -9.92 -1.46
C PHE A 164 -13.36 -9.08 -0.17
N LEU A 165 -14.13 -9.39 0.87
CA LEU A 165 -13.99 -8.75 2.19
C LEU A 165 -12.57 -8.91 2.74
N PHE A 166 -11.97 -10.09 2.59
CA PHE A 166 -10.62 -10.34 3.06
C PHE A 166 -9.53 -9.98 2.05
N LEU A 167 -9.81 -10.04 0.74
CA LEU A 167 -8.85 -9.68 -0.31
C LEU A 167 -8.61 -8.16 -0.40
N THR A 168 -9.68 -7.36 -0.33
CA THR A 168 -9.62 -5.91 -0.59
C THR A 168 -8.63 -5.15 0.30
N PRO A 169 -8.54 -5.41 1.63
CA PRO A 169 -7.55 -4.78 2.50
C PRO A 169 -6.10 -4.96 2.02
N TRP A 170 -5.75 -6.14 1.50
CA TRP A 170 -4.40 -6.43 1.00
C TRP A 170 -4.11 -5.73 -0.33
N VAL A 171 -5.11 -5.65 -1.21
CA VAL A 171 -5.01 -4.88 -2.46
C VAL A 171 -4.83 -3.40 -2.16
N ALA A 172 -5.66 -2.84 -1.28
CA ALA A 172 -5.55 -1.46 -0.82
C ALA A 172 -4.18 -1.18 -0.17
N LYS A 173 -3.66 -2.12 0.62
CA LYS A 173 -2.32 -2.05 1.19
C LYS A 173 -1.24 -1.99 0.11
N GLY A 174 -1.29 -2.87 -0.89
CA GLY A 174 -0.35 -2.86 -2.02
C GLY A 174 -0.31 -1.52 -2.76
N PHE A 175 -1.48 -0.95 -3.08
CA PHE A 175 -1.58 0.37 -3.69
C PHE A 175 -1.00 1.47 -2.80
N THR A 176 -1.39 1.51 -1.52
CA THR A 176 -0.95 2.56 -0.59
C THR A 176 0.53 2.46 -0.22
N ASP A 177 1.11 1.26 -0.22
CA ASP A 177 2.56 1.06 -0.06
C ASP A 177 3.34 1.59 -1.28
N LEU A 178 2.82 1.40 -2.49
CA LEU A 178 3.39 1.98 -3.71
C LEU A 178 3.27 3.51 -3.71
N GLN A 179 2.09 4.03 -3.38
CA GLN A 179 1.85 5.48 -3.25
C GLN A 179 2.76 6.12 -2.19
N THR A 180 2.98 5.45 -1.06
CA THR A 180 3.92 5.89 -0.02
C THR A 180 5.34 6.06 -0.57
N ARG A 181 5.81 5.10 -1.37
CA ARG A 181 7.14 5.15 -2.00
C ARG A 181 7.24 6.29 -3.02
N LEU A 182 6.19 6.55 -3.79
CA LEU A 182 6.15 7.68 -4.72
C LEU A 182 6.17 9.02 -3.96
N VAL A 183 5.42 9.14 -2.85
CA VAL A 183 5.41 10.33 -2.00
C VAL A 183 6.81 10.60 -1.42
N SER A 184 7.45 9.58 -0.82
CA SER A 184 8.81 9.71 -0.28
C SER A 184 9.81 10.05 -1.38
N GLY A 185 9.70 9.39 -2.54
CA GLY A 185 10.50 9.58 -3.75
C GLY A 185 10.52 11.00 -4.30
N PHE A 186 9.34 11.49 -4.65
CA PHE A 186 9.19 12.78 -5.31
C PHE A 186 9.21 13.95 -4.31
N LEU A 187 8.49 13.80 -3.19
CA LEU A 187 8.20 14.90 -2.27
C LEU A 187 9.10 14.90 -1.03
N GLY A 188 9.88 13.84 -0.82
CA GLY A 188 10.73 13.63 0.35
C GLY A 188 12.23 13.53 0.05
N ALA A 189 13.03 13.20 1.06
CA ALA A 189 14.48 13.07 0.89
C ALA A 189 14.90 11.81 0.12
N ASP A 190 14.17 10.71 0.35
CA ASP A 190 14.52 9.38 -0.14
C ASP A 190 14.16 9.19 -1.61
N ARG A 191 15.17 9.08 -2.48
CA ARG A 191 14.97 8.80 -3.92
C ARG A 191 15.24 7.33 -4.28
N THR A 192 15.47 6.47 -3.29
CA THR A 192 15.89 5.09 -3.50
C THR A 192 14.81 4.33 -4.28
N GLY A 193 15.16 3.91 -5.50
CA GLY A 193 14.26 3.14 -6.35
C GLY A 193 13.12 3.92 -6.99
N LEU A 194 13.10 5.27 -6.92
CA LEU A 194 12.01 6.10 -7.46
C LEU A 194 11.64 5.76 -8.90
N ALA A 195 12.63 5.57 -9.77
CA ALA A 195 12.41 5.17 -11.17
C ALA A 195 11.69 3.81 -11.26
N ARG A 196 12.12 2.82 -10.47
CA ARG A 196 11.49 1.50 -10.41
C ARG A 196 10.04 1.60 -9.93
N HIS A 197 9.77 2.34 -8.85
CA HIS A 197 8.41 2.48 -8.33
C HIS A 197 7.50 3.23 -9.30
N THR A 198 8.04 4.24 -10.00
CA THR A 198 7.33 4.96 -11.07
C THR A 198 6.95 4.00 -12.21
N TRP A 199 7.89 3.19 -12.69
CA TRP A 199 7.60 2.19 -13.73
C TRP A 199 6.59 1.14 -13.30
N ILE A 200 6.66 0.66 -12.05
CA ILE A 200 5.65 -0.26 -11.51
C ILE A 200 4.27 0.41 -11.50
N ALA A 201 4.18 1.67 -11.04
CA ALA A 201 2.91 2.40 -11.00
C ALA A 201 2.28 2.58 -12.40
N LEU A 202 3.09 3.00 -13.37
CA LEU A 202 2.64 3.16 -14.75
C LEU A 202 2.29 1.82 -15.40
N GLY A 203 3.08 0.78 -15.13
CA GLY A 203 2.83 -0.58 -15.61
C GLY A 203 1.51 -1.15 -15.08
N ILE A 204 1.25 -1.01 -13.77
CA ILE A 204 -0.03 -1.40 -13.16
C ILE A 204 -1.18 -0.64 -13.83
N ALA A 205 -1.04 0.68 -13.98
CA ALA A 205 -2.09 1.49 -14.60
C ALA A 205 -2.38 1.08 -16.05
N ALA A 206 -1.34 0.84 -16.84
CA ALA A 206 -1.45 0.39 -18.22
C ALA A 206 -2.11 -0.99 -18.32
N VAL A 207 -1.68 -1.95 -17.49
CA VAL A 207 -2.27 -3.31 -17.46
C VAL A 207 -3.75 -3.24 -17.08
N CYS A 208 -4.11 -2.49 -16.04
CA CYS A 208 -5.51 -2.34 -15.64
C CYS A 208 -6.35 -1.67 -16.73
N ALA A 209 -5.82 -0.65 -17.42
CA ALA A 209 -6.51 -0.02 -18.54
C ALA A 209 -6.75 -1.02 -19.68
N LEU A 210 -5.74 -1.81 -20.07
CA LEU A 210 -5.88 -2.84 -21.10
C LEU A 210 -6.89 -3.92 -20.72
N LEU A 211 -6.85 -4.40 -19.48
CA LEU A 211 -7.80 -5.40 -18.97
C LEU A 211 -9.24 -4.88 -18.87
N SER A 212 -9.43 -3.55 -18.84
CA SER A 212 -10.76 -2.94 -18.80
C SER A 212 -11.42 -2.85 -20.18
N VAL A 213 -10.67 -2.94 -21.28
CA VAL A 213 -11.18 -2.80 -22.65
C VAL A 213 -12.31 -3.80 -22.96
N PRO A 214 -12.16 -5.12 -22.70
CA PRO A 214 -13.23 -6.07 -22.99
C PRO A 214 -14.50 -5.79 -22.18
N VAL A 215 -14.34 -5.37 -20.92
CA VAL A 215 -15.47 -5.03 -20.03
C VAL A 215 -16.24 -3.84 -20.59
N ILE A 216 -15.55 -2.79 -21.03
CA ILE A 216 -16.17 -1.60 -21.62
C ILE A 216 -16.92 -1.95 -22.91
N HIS A 217 -16.41 -2.88 -23.72
CA HIS A 217 -17.09 -3.34 -24.93
C HIS A 217 -18.30 -4.25 -24.68
N GLN A 218 -18.52 -4.68 -23.43
CA GLN A 218 -19.67 -5.49 -23.02
C GLN A 218 -20.76 -4.68 -22.29
N LEU A 219 -20.49 -3.40 -21.98
CA LEU A 219 -21.45 -2.46 -21.40
C LEU A 219 -22.19 -1.69 -22.50
#